data_AF-A0A2W4IYN0-F1
#
_entry.id   AF-A0A2W4IYN0-F1
#
_cell.length_a   1.000
_cell.length_b   1.000
_cell.length_c   1.000
_cell.angle_alpha   90.00
_cell.angle_beta   90.00
_cell.angle_gamma   90.00
#
_symmetry.space_group_name_H-M   'P 1'
#
loop_
_entity.id
_entity.type
_entity.pdbx_description
1 polymer ?
#
loop_
_entity_poly.entity_id
_entity_poly.type
_entity_poly.pdbx_seq_one_letter_code
_entity_poly.pdbx_strand_id
1 'polypeptide(L)'
;MSGARRSRRAWGWHPLVDEWAAKVVADANVRPGQYVLDIGAGTGALTRHLVAAGARVLAIEPHPGRADVLQERFAGQPVTVLRIDARELVLPRRPFRVVANPPYSITSDLVRKLLKLRSGMSPA
;
A
#
# COMPACT_ATOMS: atom_id res chain seq x y z
N MET A 1 16.58 -19.07 8.46
CA MET A 1 15.11 -18.92 8.57
C MET A 1 14.59 -18.18 9.84
N SER A 2 15.40 -17.96 10.89
CA SER A 2 14.94 -17.30 12.14
C SER A 2 14.83 -15.76 12.06
N GLY A 3 15.67 -15.09 11.25
CA GLY A 3 15.69 -13.62 11.12
C GLY A 3 14.42 -13.00 10.52
N ALA A 4 13.83 -13.63 9.51
CA ALA A 4 12.62 -13.15 8.85
C ALA A 4 11.40 -13.15 9.79
N ARG A 5 11.27 -14.16 10.67
CA ARG A 5 10.19 -14.22 11.67
C ARG A 5 10.33 -13.15 12.76
N ARG A 6 11.56 -12.84 13.19
CA ARG A 6 11.84 -11.74 14.13
C ARG A 6 11.56 -10.36 13.52
N SER A 7 12.02 -10.10 12.30
CA SER A 7 11.72 -8.85 11.59
C SER A 7 10.21 -8.67 11.38
N ARG A 8 9.47 -9.73 11.01
CA ARG A 8 8.00 -9.69 10.89
C ARG A 8 7.29 -9.22 12.16
N ARG A 9 7.65 -9.79 13.32
CA ARG A 9 7.04 -9.41 14.60
C ARG A 9 7.43 -8.00 15.03
N ALA A 10 8.70 -7.63 14.90
CA ALA A 10 9.19 -6.30 15.26
C ALA A 10 8.52 -5.18 14.45
N TRP A 11 8.22 -5.44 13.18
CA TRP A 11 7.57 -4.49 12.27
C TRP A 11 6.05 -4.65 12.18
N GLY A 12 5.45 -5.58 12.95
CA GLY A 12 4.01 -5.88 12.86
C GLY A 12 3.56 -6.29 11.45
N TRP A 13 4.45 -6.88 10.64
CA TRP A 13 4.19 -7.19 9.24
C TRP A 13 3.56 -8.58 9.08
N HIS A 14 2.31 -8.56 8.61
CA HIS A 14 1.51 -9.75 8.29
C HIS A 14 1.18 -9.74 6.80
N PRO A 15 2.00 -10.39 5.94
CA PRO A 15 1.73 -10.44 4.52
C PRO A 15 0.40 -11.14 4.23
N LEU A 16 -0.40 -10.49 3.40
CA LEU A 16 -1.58 -11.09 2.81
C LEU A 16 -1.18 -12.25 1.90
N VAL A 17 -1.89 -13.36 2.02
CA VAL A 17 -1.88 -14.41 1.01
C VAL A 17 -2.59 -13.91 -0.26
N ASP A 18 -2.25 -14.50 -1.40
CA ASP A 18 -2.64 -13.97 -2.71
C ASP A 18 -4.16 -13.86 -2.90
N GLU A 19 -4.90 -14.89 -2.51
CA GLU A 19 -6.36 -14.96 -2.62
C GLU A 19 -7.04 -13.78 -1.91
N TRP A 20 -6.61 -13.47 -0.68
CA TRP A 20 -7.15 -12.34 0.08
C TRP A 20 -6.75 -11.00 -0.52
N ALA A 21 -5.53 -10.87 -1.05
CA ALA A 21 -5.12 -9.65 -1.74
C ALA A 21 -5.96 -9.40 -3.00
N ALA A 22 -6.23 -10.44 -3.80
CA ALA A 22 -7.09 -10.37 -4.96
C ALA A 22 -8.51 -9.94 -4.57
N LYS A 23 -9.07 -10.56 -3.53
CA LYS A 23 -10.41 -10.23 -3.02
C LYS A 23 -10.51 -8.78 -2.55
N VAL A 24 -9.55 -8.30 -1.76
CA VAL A 24 -9.53 -6.92 -1.27
C VAL A 24 -9.49 -5.92 -2.43
N VAL A 25 -8.69 -6.18 -3.46
CA VAL A 25 -8.63 -5.29 -4.64
C VAL A 25 -9.91 -5.33 -5.46
N ALA A 26 -10.53 -6.50 -5.61
CA ALA A 26 -11.82 -6.63 -6.28
C ALA A 26 -12.94 -5.87 -5.53
N ASP A 27 -13.02 -6.04 -4.20
CA ASP A 27 -13.99 -5.35 -3.35
C ASP A 27 -13.74 -3.83 -3.33
N ALA A 28 -12.48 -3.40 -3.49
CA ALA A 28 -12.12 -1.99 -3.65
C ALA A 28 -12.50 -1.38 -5.00
N ASN A 29 -13.08 -2.14 -5.93
CA ASN A 29 -13.66 -1.68 -7.20
C ASN A 29 -12.78 -0.65 -7.96
N VAL A 30 -11.48 -0.92 -8.01
CA VAL A 30 -10.49 -0.05 -8.65
C VAL A 30 -10.70 -0.09 -10.16
N ARG A 31 -10.76 1.09 -10.79
CA ARG A 31 -10.92 1.22 -12.24
C ARG A 31 -9.60 1.58 -12.93
N PRO A 32 -9.42 1.20 -14.21
CA PRO A 32 -8.25 1.58 -14.98
C PRO A 32 -8.00 3.09 -14.96
N GLY A 33 -6.74 3.49 -14.81
CA GLY A 33 -6.28 4.87 -14.75
C GLY A 33 -6.43 5.56 -13.39
N GLN A 34 -7.13 4.96 -12.42
CA GLN A 34 -7.25 5.53 -11.07
C GLN A 34 -5.91 5.57 -10.35
N TYR A 35 -5.72 6.63 -9.56
CA TYR A 35 -4.55 6.77 -8.71
C TYR A 35 -4.82 6.13 -7.35
N VAL A 36 -4.01 5.13 -6.97
CA VAL A 36 -4.24 4.32 -5.77
C VAL A 36 -3.01 4.34 -4.89
N LEU A 37 -3.22 4.58 -3.59
CA LEU A 37 -2.20 4.45 -2.56
C LEU A 37 -2.27 3.04 -1.98
N ASP A 38 -1.17 2.29 -2.09
CA ASP A 38 -0.96 0.99 -1.41
C ASP A 38 -0.15 1.23 -0.13
N ILE A 39 -0.83 1.32 1.02
CA ILE A 39 -0.19 1.69 2.29
C ILE A 39 0.19 0.44 3.07
N GLY A 40 1.48 0.31 3.41
CA GLY A 40 2.03 -0.91 3.96
C GLY A 40 2.19 -1.99 2.88
N ALA A 41 2.66 -1.57 1.70
CA ALA A 41 2.68 -2.41 0.50
C ALA A 41 3.47 -3.72 0.66
N GLY A 42 4.38 -3.81 1.65
CA GLY A 42 5.15 -5.01 1.91
C GLY A 42 6.01 -5.36 0.72
N THR A 43 5.88 -6.57 0.20
CA THR A 43 6.53 -7.03 -1.04
C THR A 43 5.58 -7.02 -2.24
N GLY A 44 4.45 -6.28 -2.13
CA GLY A 44 3.53 -6.02 -3.23
C GLY A 44 2.42 -7.05 -3.38
N ALA A 45 1.84 -7.51 -2.27
CA ALA A 45 0.69 -8.42 -2.30
C ALA A 45 -0.53 -7.76 -2.95
N LEU A 46 -0.87 -6.54 -2.52
CA LEU A 46 -1.95 -5.74 -3.10
C LEU A 46 -1.49 -5.05 -4.39
N THR A 47 -0.28 -4.50 -4.41
CA THR A 47 0.30 -3.78 -5.56
C THR A 47 0.13 -4.53 -6.89
N ARG A 48 0.41 -5.84 -6.94
CA ARG A 48 0.27 -6.61 -8.20
C ARG A 48 -1.14 -6.61 -8.77
N HIS A 49 -2.15 -6.73 -7.90
CA HIS A 49 -3.56 -6.80 -8.28
C HIS A 49 -4.08 -5.42 -8.66
N LEU A 50 -3.59 -4.37 -7.97
CA LEU A 50 -3.88 -2.99 -8.33
C LEU A 50 -3.35 -2.65 -9.73
N VAL A 51 -2.11 -3.05 -10.05
CA VAL A 51 -1.56 -2.85 -11.39
C VAL A 51 -2.33 -3.67 -12.44
N ALA A 52 -2.68 -4.92 -12.13
CA ALA A 52 -3.49 -5.75 -13.02
C ALA A 52 -4.89 -5.15 -13.29
N ALA A 53 -5.47 -4.43 -12.32
CA ALA A 53 -6.71 -3.66 -12.50
C ALA A 53 -6.52 -2.35 -13.30
N GLY A 54 -5.30 -2.05 -13.77
CA GLY A 54 -4.97 -0.87 -14.57
C GLY A 54 -4.74 0.40 -13.75
N ALA A 55 -4.52 0.28 -12.44
CA ALA A 55 -4.27 1.42 -11.58
C ALA A 55 -2.87 2.02 -11.76
N ARG A 56 -2.73 3.31 -11.43
CA ARG A 56 -1.45 3.97 -11.19
C ARG A 56 -1.20 3.96 -9.69
N VAL A 57 -0.18 3.24 -9.24
CA VAL A 57 0.01 2.93 -7.82
C VAL A 57 1.12 3.78 -7.20
N LEU A 58 0.85 4.34 -6.03
CA LEU A 58 1.85 4.85 -5.10
C LEU A 58 1.98 3.85 -3.94
N ALA A 59 3.05 3.06 -3.93
CA ALA A 59 3.30 2.06 -2.89
C ALA A 59 4.13 2.68 -1.76
N ILE A 60 3.63 2.62 -0.52
CA ILE A 60 4.30 3.17 0.66
C ILE A 60 4.76 2.03 1.57
N GLU A 61 6.08 1.92 1.74
CA GLU A 61 6.71 0.87 2.55
C GLU A 61 7.97 1.39 3.26
N PRO A 62 7.98 1.51 4.61
CA PRO A 62 9.12 2.07 5.33
C PRO A 62 10.35 1.16 5.38
N HIS A 63 10.18 -0.17 5.26
CA HIS A 63 11.29 -1.10 5.45
C HIS A 63 12.18 -1.19 4.20
N PRO A 64 13.51 -0.93 4.31
CA PRO A 64 14.47 -0.93 3.20
C PRO A 64 14.30 -2.10 2.24
N GLY A 65 14.54 -3.31 2.72
CA GLY A 65 14.57 -4.48 1.85
C GLY A 65 13.21 -4.87 1.26
N ARG A 66 12.09 -4.36 1.80
CA ARG A 66 10.76 -4.58 1.20
C ARG A 66 10.49 -3.55 0.11
N ALA A 67 10.87 -2.30 0.34
CA ALA A 67 10.84 -1.25 -0.67
C ALA A 67 11.76 -1.58 -1.86
N ASP A 68 12.95 -2.12 -1.63
CA ASP A 68 13.87 -2.54 -2.69
C ASP A 68 13.24 -3.66 -3.55
N VAL A 69 12.66 -4.68 -2.90
CA VAL A 69 11.91 -5.76 -3.59
C VAL A 69 10.72 -5.20 -4.39
N LEU A 70 10.00 -4.22 -3.86
CA LEU A 70 8.91 -3.56 -4.60
C LEU A 70 9.43 -2.84 -5.85
N GLN A 71 10.53 -2.08 -5.73
CA GLN A 71 11.12 -1.34 -6.85
C GLN A 71 11.57 -2.28 -7.97
N GLU A 72 12.28 -3.36 -7.61
CA GLU A 72 12.74 -4.37 -8.57
C GLU A 72 11.56 -5.07 -9.24
N ARG A 73 10.59 -5.53 -8.44
CA ARG A 73 9.44 -6.32 -8.92
C ARG A 73 8.54 -5.55 -9.89
N PHE A 74 8.38 -4.25 -9.67
CA PHE A 74 7.47 -3.39 -10.44
C PHE A 74 8.22 -2.40 -11.35
N ALA A 75 9.49 -2.65 -11.63
CA ALA A 75 10.26 -1.87 -12.60
C ALA A 75 9.54 -1.86 -13.97
N GLY A 76 9.38 -0.67 -14.56
CA GLY A 76 8.67 -0.47 -15.84
C GLY A 76 7.14 -0.51 -15.76
N GLN A 77 6.56 -0.77 -14.58
CA GLN A 77 5.11 -0.73 -14.36
C GLN A 77 4.68 0.65 -13.82
N PRO A 78 3.38 1.02 -13.85
CA PRO A 78 2.89 2.30 -13.33
C PRO A 78 2.85 2.33 -11.78
N VAL A 79 3.97 2.00 -11.15
CA VAL A 79 4.17 1.96 -9.69
C VAL A 79 5.28 2.92 -9.29
N THR A 80 5.00 3.81 -8.36
CA THR A 80 6.00 4.63 -7.68
C THR A 80 6.14 4.13 -6.25
N VAL A 81 7.36 3.80 -5.82
CA VAL A 81 7.63 3.30 -4.46
C VAL A 81 8.19 4.43 -3.60
N LEU A 82 7.54 4.71 -2.47
CA LEU A 82 8.02 5.63 -1.44
C LEU A 82 8.47 4.85 -0.21
N ARG A 83 9.76 4.97 0.10
CA ARG A 83 10.35 4.40 1.31
C ARG A 83 10.23 5.38 2.49
N ILE A 84 9.01 5.50 3.01
CA ILE A 84 8.68 6.41 4.13
C ILE A 84 7.71 5.74 5.09
N ASP A 85 7.61 6.29 6.30
CA ASP A 85 6.49 5.99 7.17
C ASP A 85 5.21 6.65 6.62
N ALA A 86 4.09 5.92 6.61
CA ALA A 86 2.81 6.46 6.12
C ALA A 86 2.32 7.67 6.94
N ARG A 87 2.74 7.81 8.19
CA ARG A 87 2.46 8.97 9.05
C ARG A 87 3.13 10.24 8.53
N GLU A 88 4.21 10.12 7.76
CA GLU A 88 4.93 11.23 7.13
C GLU A 88 4.41 11.58 5.73
N LEU A 89 3.63 10.68 5.10
CA LEU A 89 3.11 10.87 3.74
C LEU A 89 2.31 12.18 3.58
N VAL A 90 2.72 13.07 2.68
CA VAL A 90 1.86 14.18 2.26
C VAL A 90 0.84 13.63 1.25
N LEU A 91 -0.46 13.76 1.57
CA LEU A 91 -1.51 13.21 0.71
C LEU A 91 -1.56 13.93 -0.64
N PRO A 92 -1.84 13.22 -1.75
CA PRO A 92 -1.94 13.82 -3.07
C PRO A 92 -3.04 14.89 -3.14
N ARG A 93 -2.77 15.99 -3.86
CA ARG A 93 -3.76 17.06 -4.14
C ARG A 93 -4.67 16.73 -5.34
N ARG A 94 -4.97 15.46 -5.54
CA ARG A 94 -5.80 14.94 -6.64
C ARG A 94 -6.69 13.82 -6.12
N PRO A 95 -7.78 13.43 -6.82
CA PRO A 95 -8.56 12.28 -6.43
C PRO A 95 -7.70 11.01 -6.35
N PHE A 96 -7.84 10.26 -5.26
CA PHE A 96 -7.18 8.97 -5.09
C PHE A 96 -8.05 7.98 -4.30
N ARG A 97 -7.73 6.70 -4.45
CA ARG A 97 -8.19 5.64 -3.57
C ARG A 97 -7.08 5.15 -2.67
N VAL A 98 -7.45 4.57 -1.54
CA VAL A 98 -6.52 3.90 -0.62
C VAL A 98 -6.92 2.44 -0.55
N VAL A 99 -5.95 1.56 -0.75
CA VAL A 99 -6.06 0.13 -0.45
C VAL A 99 -4.87 -0.20 0.43
N ALA A 100 -5.09 -0.83 1.58
CA ALA A 100 -4.04 -0.93 2.58
C ALA A 100 -4.15 -2.21 3.40
N ASN A 101 -2.99 -2.75 3.80
CA ASN A 101 -2.86 -3.75 4.85
C ASN A 101 -1.71 -3.32 5.77
N PRO A 102 -1.87 -2.20 6.50
CA PRO A 102 -0.80 -1.66 7.31
C PRO A 102 -0.62 -2.49 8.59
N PRO A 103 0.54 -2.41 9.25
CA PRO A 103 0.69 -2.91 10.61
C PRO A 103 -0.35 -2.28 11.55
N TYR A 104 -0.90 -3.08 12.47
CA TYR A 104 -1.94 -2.63 13.41
C TYR A 104 -1.52 -1.40 14.24
N SER A 105 -0.22 -1.25 14.51
CA SER A 105 0.32 -0.15 15.31
C SER A 105 0.12 1.24 14.70
N ILE A 106 -0.10 1.35 13.39
CA ILE A 106 -0.26 2.64 12.70
C ILE A 106 -1.67 2.88 12.15
N THR A 107 -2.59 1.90 12.29
CA THR A 107 -3.92 1.94 11.66
C THR A 107 -4.75 3.14 12.13
N SER A 108 -4.79 3.41 13.44
CA SER A 108 -5.57 4.53 13.99
C SER A 108 -5.09 5.90 13.49
N ASP A 109 -3.78 6.11 13.44
CA ASP A 109 -3.18 7.35 12.93
C ASP A 109 -3.45 7.51 11.44
N LEU A 110 -3.37 6.42 10.68
CA LEU A 110 -3.67 6.41 9.26
C LEU A 110 -5.13 6.78 8.99
N VAL A 111 -6.09 6.15 9.68
CA VAL A 111 -7.51 6.46 9.52
C VAL A 111 -7.78 7.93 9.86
N ARG A 112 -7.24 8.44 10.99
CA ARG A 112 -7.37 9.86 11.35
C ARG A 112 -6.81 10.78 10.27
N LYS A 113 -5.67 10.43 9.67
CA LYS A 113 -5.04 11.20 8.61
C LYS A 113 -5.89 11.23 7.33
N LEU A 114 -6.46 10.09 6.93
CA LEU A 114 -7.29 9.96 5.74
C LEU A 114 -8.66 10.64 5.88
N LEU A 115 -9.22 10.67 7.10
CA LEU A 115 -10.52 11.29 7.38
C LEU A 115 -10.48 12.80 7.66
N LYS A 116 -9.29 13.41 7.76
CA LYS A 116 -9.20 14.87 7.88
C LYS A 116 -9.87 15.52 6.66
N LEU A 117 -10.94 16.29 6.92
CA LEU A 117 -11.70 17.06 5.93
C LEU A 117 -10.72 17.78 4.99
N ARG A 118 -10.76 17.45 3.69
CA ARG A 118 -9.85 17.87 2.58
C ARG A 118 -8.79 16.85 2.12
N SER A 119 -8.86 15.59 2.53
CA SER A 119 -7.88 14.57 2.11
C SER A 119 -7.89 14.22 0.61
N GLY A 120 -8.92 14.57 -0.17
CA GLY A 120 -9.01 14.24 -1.61
C GLY A 120 -9.33 12.77 -1.90
N MET A 121 -9.59 11.97 -0.85
CA MET A 121 -9.91 10.55 -0.95
C MET A 121 -11.33 10.35 -1.53
N SER A 122 -11.43 9.52 -2.57
CA SER A 122 -12.73 9.12 -3.12
C SER A 122 -13.42 8.09 -2.21
N PRO A 123 -14.75 8.17 -2.01
CA PRO A 123 -15.47 7.13 -1.30
C PRO A 123 -15.34 5.78 -2.01
N ALA A 124 -15.37 4.71 -1.21
CA ALA A 124 -15.23 3.32 -1.65
C ALA A 124 -16.36 2.89 -2.59
#